data_AF-A0AAP1C182-F1
#
_entry.id   AF-A0AAP1C182-F1
#
_cell.length_a   1.000
_cell.length_b   1.000
_cell.length_c   1.000
_cell.angle_alpha   90.00
_cell.angle_beta   90.00
_cell.angle_gamma   90.00
#
_symmetry.space_group_name_H-M   'P 1'
#
loop_
_entity.id
_entity.type
_entity.pdbx_description
1 polymer ?
#
loop_
_entity_poly.entity_id
_entity_poly.type
_entity_poly.pdbx_seq_one_letter_code
_entity_poly.pdbx_strand_id
1 'polypeptide(L)'
;MKAKLFLAGIAISALSSAATAQTATSVDGVINFQGTILSDTCKVSSLTGDAGTINVDMGKIAADDIGTVAAPKRLTSGAGSANIDVVCKTGAKVSMKFAGKAAELSADKKTLRVNNGNTGAGFAQGVGIAVYEGTGAGANAFDLSSGNLLAQTTVPATGGAVNVRFAAAYVAADPTKIKPGIANASLPFTLTYE
;
A
#
# COMPACT_ATOMS: atom_id res chain seq x y z
N MET A 1 -64.24 -69.37 30.69
CA MET A 1 -63.16 -68.71 31.47
C MET A 1 -62.19 -68.07 30.49
N LYS A 2 -61.68 -66.89 30.86
CA LYS A 2 -60.93 -65.91 30.06
C LYS A 2 -59.95 -66.50 29.02
N ALA A 3 -60.10 -66.11 27.76
CA ALA A 3 -59.04 -66.21 26.74
C ALA A 3 -58.99 -64.91 25.91
N LYS A 4 -57.77 -64.38 25.82
CA LYS A 4 -57.37 -63.10 25.23
C LYS A 4 -57.44 -63.14 23.70
N LEU A 5 -57.78 -62.03 23.06
CA LEU A 5 -57.28 -61.74 21.72
C LEU A 5 -56.88 -60.26 21.61
N PHE A 6 -55.64 -60.10 21.16
CA PHE A 6 -54.92 -58.87 20.93
C PHE A 6 -55.49 -58.15 19.71
N LEU A 7 -55.70 -56.83 19.81
CA LEU A 7 -55.93 -55.96 18.67
C LEU A 7 -54.89 -54.83 18.70
N ALA A 8 -54.21 -54.71 17.58
CA ALA A 8 -53.09 -53.85 17.29
C ALA A 8 -53.51 -52.41 16.98
N GLY A 9 -52.56 -51.48 17.09
CA GLY A 9 -52.35 -50.54 15.99
C GLY A 9 -52.34 -49.04 16.31
N ILE A 10 -51.16 -48.46 16.07
CA ILE A 10 -50.90 -47.16 15.42
C ILE A 10 -50.88 -45.90 16.32
N ALA A 11 -49.65 -45.40 16.47
CA ALA A 11 -49.28 -44.10 17.00
C ALA A 11 -49.55 -42.98 15.99
N ILE A 12 -50.04 -41.81 16.45
CA ILE A 12 -49.91 -40.53 15.73
C ILE A 12 -49.63 -39.43 16.76
N SER A 13 -48.40 -38.94 16.74
CA SER A 13 -47.87 -37.79 17.45
C SER A 13 -48.36 -36.48 16.81
N ALA A 14 -49.12 -35.65 17.54
CA ALA A 14 -49.49 -34.31 17.11
C ALA A 14 -48.41 -33.30 17.53
N LEU A 15 -47.56 -32.89 16.58
CA LEU A 15 -46.63 -31.78 16.72
C LEU A 15 -47.36 -30.46 16.47
N SER A 16 -47.58 -29.66 17.51
CA SER A 16 -48.09 -28.28 17.38
C SER A 16 -46.94 -27.36 16.96
N SER A 17 -46.82 -27.08 15.66
CA SER A 17 -45.79 -26.18 15.11
C SER A 17 -46.24 -24.72 15.23
N ALA A 18 -45.51 -23.94 16.02
CA ALA A 18 -45.63 -22.48 16.06
C ALA A 18 -45.11 -21.88 14.76
N ALA A 19 -45.99 -21.29 13.95
CA ALA A 19 -45.59 -20.54 12.75
C ALA A 19 -45.41 -19.06 13.13
N THR A 20 -44.19 -18.67 13.50
CA THR A 20 -43.81 -17.25 13.52
C THR A 20 -43.53 -16.82 12.08
N ALA A 21 -44.43 -16.02 11.50
CA ALA A 21 -44.19 -15.37 10.22
C ALA A 21 -43.01 -14.39 10.36
N GLN A 22 -41.85 -14.78 9.85
CA GLN A 22 -40.66 -13.96 9.83
C GLN A 22 -40.79 -12.99 8.65
N THR A 23 -41.08 -11.72 8.93
CA THR A 23 -41.05 -10.66 7.91
C THR A 23 -39.61 -10.49 7.44
N ALA A 24 -39.32 -10.91 6.21
CA ALA A 24 -38.04 -10.66 5.58
C ALA A 24 -37.91 -9.16 5.32
N THR A 25 -37.14 -8.45 6.14
CA THR A 25 -36.71 -7.08 5.85
C THR A 25 -35.56 -7.14 4.84
N SER A 26 -35.86 -6.94 3.56
CA SER A 26 -34.83 -6.70 2.55
C SER A 26 -34.42 -5.23 2.59
N VAL A 27 -33.11 -4.98 2.61
CA VAL A 27 -32.53 -3.67 2.41
C VAL A 27 -31.84 -3.71 1.05
N ASP A 28 -32.37 -2.95 0.09
CA ASP A 28 -31.75 -2.81 -1.21
C ASP A 28 -30.56 -1.85 -1.09
N GLY A 29 -29.38 -2.34 -1.42
CA GLY A 29 -28.13 -1.58 -1.44
C GLY A 29 -27.54 -1.53 -2.85
N VAL A 30 -26.73 -0.51 -3.12
CA VAL A 30 -26.00 -0.37 -4.38
C VAL A 30 -24.52 -0.67 -4.13
N ILE A 31 -23.95 -1.60 -4.90
CA ILE A 31 -22.51 -1.82 -4.94
C ILE A 31 -21.94 -0.91 -6.03
N ASN A 32 -21.13 0.06 -5.64
CA ASN A 32 -20.47 0.96 -6.59
C ASN A 32 -19.17 0.31 -7.08
N PHE A 33 -19.16 -0.09 -8.35
CA PHE A 33 -17.98 -0.60 -9.03
C PHE A 33 -17.27 0.54 -9.76
N GLN A 34 -16.03 0.81 -9.39
CA GLN A 34 -15.18 1.81 -10.05
C GLN A 34 -13.92 1.11 -10.55
N GLY A 35 -13.52 1.39 -11.79
CA GLY A 35 -12.33 0.80 -12.39
C GLY A 35 -12.00 1.47 -13.73
N THR A 36 -10.73 1.45 -14.11
CA THR A 36 -10.26 1.93 -15.42
C THR A 36 -9.73 0.74 -16.22
N ILE A 37 -10.20 0.57 -17.46
CA ILE A 37 -9.69 -0.46 -18.38
C ILE A 37 -8.57 0.16 -19.20
N LEU A 38 -7.35 -0.32 -18.98
CA LEU A 38 -6.18 0.04 -19.78
C LEU A 38 -5.94 -1.05 -20.83
N SER A 39 -5.57 -0.65 -22.05
CA SER A 39 -5.21 -1.56 -23.15
C SER A 39 -3.75 -2.05 -23.07
N ASP A 40 -3.06 -1.77 -21.96
CA ASP A 40 -1.63 -2.00 -21.81
C ASP A 40 -1.27 -3.47 -21.63
N THR A 41 -0.08 -3.83 -22.10
CA THR A 41 0.52 -5.17 -21.99
C THR A 41 0.90 -5.51 -20.55
N CYS A 42 1.07 -4.49 -19.70
CA CYS A 42 1.42 -4.61 -18.28
C CYS A 42 0.39 -3.91 -17.38
N LYS A 43 -0.01 -4.57 -16.30
CA LYS A 43 -0.79 -3.99 -15.19
C LYS A 43 0.11 -3.85 -13.97
N VAL A 44 0.03 -2.72 -13.28
CA VAL A 44 0.64 -2.59 -11.95
C VAL A 44 -0.41 -2.96 -10.92
N SER A 45 -0.07 -3.93 -10.07
CA SER A 45 -0.85 -4.43 -8.96
C SER A 45 -0.06 -4.13 -7.70
N SER A 46 -0.51 -3.19 -6.86
CA SER A 46 0.08 -2.97 -5.55
C SER A 46 -0.90 -3.42 -4.46
N LEU A 47 -0.38 -3.95 -3.35
CA LEU A 47 -1.16 -4.18 -2.14
C LEU A 47 -1.61 -2.86 -1.47
N THR A 48 -1.00 -1.72 -1.86
CA THR A 48 -1.24 -0.40 -1.27
C THR A 48 -1.87 0.61 -2.24
N GLY A 49 -2.33 0.18 -3.42
CA GLY A 49 -3.02 1.03 -4.40
C GLY A 49 -3.03 0.49 -5.83
N ASP A 50 -3.51 1.30 -6.77
CA ASP A 50 -3.57 0.96 -8.20
C ASP A 50 -2.35 1.51 -8.96
N ALA A 51 -2.25 1.22 -10.26
CA ALA A 51 -1.14 1.62 -11.12
C ALA A 51 -0.77 3.11 -11.10
N GLY A 52 -1.71 3.99 -10.76
CA GLY A 52 -1.48 5.44 -10.68
C GLY A 52 -1.08 5.97 -9.30
N THR A 53 -1.26 5.19 -8.23
CA THR A 53 -1.07 5.68 -6.85
C THR A 53 -0.50 4.60 -5.95
N ILE A 54 0.73 4.81 -5.50
CA ILE A 54 1.37 3.97 -4.48
C ILE A 54 1.25 4.68 -3.13
N ASN A 55 0.44 4.16 -2.22
CA ASN A 55 0.40 4.68 -0.86
C ASN A 55 1.48 3.99 -0.01
N VAL A 56 2.27 4.79 0.70
CA VAL A 56 3.27 4.31 1.65
C VAL A 56 2.92 4.87 3.01
N ASP A 57 2.50 4.00 3.93
CA ASP A 57 2.25 4.40 5.31
C ASP A 57 3.59 4.63 6.00
N MET A 58 3.91 5.89 6.31
CA MET A 58 5.13 6.29 6.99
C MET A 58 5.06 6.11 8.51
N GLY A 59 3.88 5.77 9.05
CA GLY A 59 3.65 5.59 10.48
C GLY A 59 3.81 6.87 11.31
N LYS A 60 3.75 6.69 12.63
CA LYS A 60 4.08 7.73 13.61
C LYS A 60 5.46 7.42 14.18
N ILE A 61 6.38 8.38 14.07
CA ILE A 61 7.74 8.26 14.58
C ILE A 61 8.02 9.37 15.60
N ALA A 62 8.79 9.06 16.64
CA ALA A 62 9.28 10.08 17.55
C ALA A 62 10.36 10.93 16.86
N ALA A 63 10.49 12.21 17.24
CA ALA A 63 11.53 13.08 16.69
C ALA A 63 12.94 12.52 16.94
N ASP A 64 13.16 11.90 18.10
CA ASP A 64 14.44 11.26 18.47
C ASP A 64 14.73 10.00 17.66
N ASP A 65 13.71 9.42 17.04
CA ASP A 65 13.81 8.27 16.15
C ASP A 65 13.95 8.66 14.68
N ILE A 66 14.21 9.92 14.38
CA ILE A 66 14.57 10.38 13.04
C ILE A 66 16.09 10.27 12.86
N GLY A 67 16.50 9.59 11.80
CA GLY A 67 17.91 9.43 11.44
C GLY A 67 18.40 10.48 10.44
N THR A 68 19.61 10.28 9.93
CA THR A 68 20.13 11.06 8.80
C THR A 68 19.93 10.28 7.50
N VAL A 69 20.20 10.91 6.35
CA VAL A 69 20.19 10.21 5.05
C VAL A 69 21.18 9.04 5.01
N ALA A 70 22.33 9.17 5.68
CA ALA A 70 23.36 8.14 5.72
C ALA A 70 23.07 7.04 6.76
N ALA A 71 22.25 7.33 7.76
CA ALA A 71 21.90 6.40 8.84
C ALA A 71 20.42 6.57 9.20
N PRO A 72 19.50 6.12 8.32
CA PRO A 72 18.07 6.22 8.58
C PRO A 72 17.65 5.26 9.69
N LYS A 73 16.76 5.72 10.55
CA LYS A 73 16.04 4.87 11.49
C LYS A 73 14.72 4.44 10.85
N ARG A 74 14.41 3.14 10.94
CA ARG A 74 13.22 2.53 10.34
C ARG A 74 12.31 1.98 11.42
N LEU A 75 11.01 2.04 11.22
CA LEU A 75 10.05 1.44 12.13
C LEU A 75 10.04 -0.08 11.96
N THR A 76 10.12 -0.82 13.07
CA THR A 76 10.07 -2.29 13.10
C THR A 76 8.73 -2.84 12.59
N SER A 77 7.68 -2.02 12.57
CA SER A 77 6.36 -2.38 12.04
C SER A 77 6.30 -2.57 10.52
N GLY A 78 7.38 -2.24 9.79
CA GLY A 78 7.42 -2.26 8.33
C GLY A 78 6.89 -0.98 7.67
N ALA A 79 6.41 -0.02 8.47
CA ALA A 79 6.05 1.31 7.97
C ALA A 79 7.21 1.97 7.21
N GLY A 80 6.86 2.69 6.16
CA GLY A 80 7.78 3.24 5.17
C GLY A 80 8.24 2.21 4.13
N SER A 81 7.75 0.98 4.11
CA SER A 81 8.09 0.01 3.06
C SER A 81 6.99 -0.05 2.00
N ALA A 82 7.39 -0.19 0.73
CA ALA A 82 6.48 -0.39 -0.38
C ALA A 82 6.88 -1.64 -1.16
N ASN A 83 5.86 -2.39 -1.58
CA ASN A 83 6.02 -3.58 -2.39
C ASN A 83 4.97 -3.58 -3.51
N ILE A 84 5.43 -3.48 -4.75
CA ILE A 84 4.58 -3.28 -5.92
C ILE A 84 4.88 -4.38 -6.93
N ASP A 85 3.85 -5.02 -7.46
CA ASP A 85 4.00 -5.99 -8.53
C ASP A 85 3.61 -5.37 -9.87
N VAL A 86 4.53 -5.40 -10.84
CA VAL A 86 4.24 -5.06 -12.23
C VAL A 86 4.05 -6.36 -13.02
N VAL A 87 2.82 -6.65 -13.42
CA VAL A 87 2.45 -7.90 -14.08
C VAL A 87 2.23 -7.67 -15.57
N CYS A 88 3.05 -8.27 -16.41
CA CYS A 88 2.92 -8.19 -17.87
C CYS A 88 2.35 -9.49 -18.46
N LYS A 89 1.45 -9.35 -19.44
CA LYS A 89 0.82 -10.48 -20.16
C LYS A 89 1.77 -11.14 -21.16
N THR A 90 2.73 -10.38 -21.67
CA THR A 90 3.75 -10.83 -22.64
C THR A 90 5.11 -10.31 -22.21
N GLY A 91 6.17 -10.75 -22.89
CA GLY A 91 7.50 -10.20 -22.66
C GLY A 91 7.52 -8.69 -22.90
N ALA A 92 8.01 -7.95 -21.91
CA ALA A 92 8.17 -6.51 -21.92
C ALA A 92 9.39 -6.14 -21.09
N LYS A 93 10.03 -5.03 -21.41
CA LYS A 93 11.05 -4.43 -20.55
C LYS A 93 10.40 -3.35 -19.72
N VAL A 94 10.40 -3.54 -18.40
CA VAL A 94 9.78 -2.61 -17.47
C VAL A 94 10.87 -1.78 -16.79
N SER A 95 10.71 -0.46 -16.78
CA SER A 95 11.56 0.45 -16.00
C SER A 95 10.71 1.44 -15.22
N MET A 96 11.14 1.77 -14.02
CA MET A 96 10.49 2.77 -13.17
C MET A 96 11.50 3.78 -12.66
N LYS A 97 11.19 5.06 -12.83
CA LYS A 97 12.05 6.17 -12.43
C LYS A 97 11.31 7.15 -11.54
N PHE A 98 11.99 7.74 -10.57
CA PHE A 98 11.46 8.89 -9.85
C PHE A 98 11.52 10.15 -10.72
N ALA A 99 10.55 11.04 -10.50
CA ALA A 99 10.39 12.30 -11.22
C ALA A 99 10.01 13.42 -10.24
N GLY A 100 10.75 13.54 -9.14
CA GLY A 100 10.56 14.58 -8.13
C GLY A 100 10.72 15.99 -8.72
N LYS A 101 9.80 16.89 -8.35
CA LYS A 101 9.87 18.30 -8.76
C LYS A 101 11.03 18.98 -8.05
N ALA A 102 11.91 19.67 -8.78
CA ALA A 102 13.10 20.31 -8.22
C ALA A 102 12.81 21.22 -7.02
N ALA A 103 11.67 21.92 -7.03
CA ALA A 103 11.26 22.79 -5.93
C ALA A 103 11.05 22.03 -4.60
N GLU A 104 10.70 20.74 -4.65
CA GLU A 104 10.41 19.89 -3.49
C GLU A 104 11.60 19.06 -3.02
N LEU A 105 12.70 19.05 -3.77
CA LEU A 105 13.87 18.24 -3.47
C LEU A 105 14.94 19.04 -2.70
N SER A 106 15.72 18.35 -1.87
CA SER A 106 16.96 18.90 -1.34
C SER A 106 18.00 19.14 -2.45
N ALA A 107 19.02 19.95 -2.15
CA ALA A 107 20.09 20.27 -3.10
C ALA A 107 20.83 19.03 -3.62
N ASP A 108 20.99 18.00 -2.79
CA ASP A 108 21.57 16.69 -3.16
C ASP A 108 20.57 15.75 -3.84
N LYS A 109 19.30 16.16 -3.96
CA LYS A 109 18.18 15.42 -4.55
C LYS A 109 17.86 14.10 -3.84
N LYS A 110 18.37 13.88 -2.63
CA LYS A 110 18.17 12.64 -1.86
C LYS A 110 16.97 12.69 -0.93
N THR A 111 16.42 13.87 -0.68
CA THR A 111 15.28 14.04 0.23
C THR A 111 14.18 14.86 -0.41
N LEU A 112 12.94 14.50 -0.10
CA LEU A 112 11.73 15.21 -0.45
C LEU A 112 11.25 16.02 0.75
N ARG A 113 10.89 17.27 0.51
CA ARG A 113 10.33 18.15 1.53
C ARG A 113 8.92 17.70 1.91
N VAL A 114 8.63 17.72 3.21
CA VAL A 114 7.29 17.41 3.72
C VAL A 114 6.36 18.62 3.61
N ASN A 115 5.07 18.36 3.43
CA ASN A 115 3.96 19.30 3.34
C ASN A 115 4.18 20.43 2.33
N ASN A 116 4.88 20.14 1.24
CA ASN A 116 5.30 21.14 0.24
C ASN A 116 6.04 22.35 0.86
N GLY A 117 6.70 22.15 2.00
CA GLY A 117 7.42 23.19 2.73
C GLY A 117 6.57 24.08 3.63
N ASN A 118 5.31 23.73 3.88
CA ASN A 118 4.47 24.49 4.80
C ASN A 118 5.02 24.45 6.24
N THR A 119 5.29 25.63 6.80
CA THR A 119 5.78 25.80 8.18
C THR A 119 4.69 26.27 9.16
N GLY A 120 3.42 26.20 8.77
CA GLY A 120 2.28 26.53 9.62
C GLY A 120 2.17 25.62 10.85
N ALA A 121 1.36 26.04 11.82
CA ALA A 121 1.11 25.26 13.03
C ALA A 121 0.56 23.86 12.69
N GLY A 122 1.07 22.83 13.36
CA GLY A 122 0.67 21.44 13.14
C GLY A 122 1.41 20.70 12.02
N PHE A 123 2.24 21.39 11.22
CA PHE A 123 3.11 20.76 10.23
C PHE A 123 4.53 20.55 10.78
N ALA A 124 5.10 19.39 10.46
CA ALA A 124 6.47 19.07 10.83
C ALA A 124 7.47 20.00 10.13
N GLN A 125 8.56 20.34 10.82
CA GLN A 125 9.66 21.17 10.30
C GLN A 125 11.00 20.47 10.53
N GLY A 126 12.00 20.77 9.70
CA GLY A 126 13.35 20.22 9.84
C GLY A 126 13.50 18.75 9.42
N VAL A 127 12.46 18.16 8.81
CA VAL A 127 12.41 16.76 8.40
C VAL A 127 12.11 16.67 6.90
N GLY A 128 12.74 15.70 6.22
CA GLY A 128 12.42 15.29 4.86
C GLY A 128 12.16 13.79 4.79
N ILE A 129 11.80 13.30 3.61
CA ILE A 129 11.64 11.87 3.32
C ILE A 129 12.71 11.45 2.31
N ALA A 130 13.49 10.44 2.65
CA ALA A 130 14.43 9.79 1.73
C ALA A 130 13.89 8.42 1.34
N VAL A 131 14.17 7.99 0.10
CA VAL A 131 13.77 6.68 -0.43
C VAL A 131 15.03 5.85 -0.71
N TYR A 132 15.00 4.58 -0.32
CA TYR A 132 16.16 3.70 -0.30
C TYR A 132 15.92 2.42 -1.11
N GLU A 133 17.01 1.89 -1.67
CA GLU A 133 17.06 0.60 -2.36
C GLU A 133 16.89 -0.54 -1.35
N GLY A 134 15.64 -0.97 -1.15
CA GLY A 134 15.29 -2.03 -0.19
C GLY A 134 15.18 -1.57 1.28
N THR A 135 14.95 -2.53 2.17
CA THR A 135 14.60 -2.30 3.60
C THR A 135 15.78 -2.42 4.57
N GLY A 136 17.00 -2.66 4.08
CA GLY A 136 18.20 -2.87 4.89
C GLY A 136 18.87 -1.58 5.36
N ALA A 137 19.57 -1.64 6.50
CA ALA A 137 20.23 -0.48 7.13
C ALA A 137 21.44 0.10 6.33
N GLY A 138 21.93 -0.60 5.30
CA GLY A 138 23.00 -0.14 4.40
C GLY A 138 22.52 0.30 3.02
N ALA A 139 21.21 0.50 2.85
CA ALA A 139 20.64 0.88 1.57
C ALA A 139 21.03 2.32 1.20
N ASN A 140 21.37 2.55 -0.07
CA ASN A 140 21.66 3.88 -0.58
C ASN A 140 20.37 4.63 -0.86
N ALA A 141 20.34 5.93 -0.53
CA ALA A 141 19.23 6.79 -0.91
C ALA A 141 19.24 7.03 -2.43
N PHE A 142 18.09 6.90 -3.07
CA PHE A 142 17.91 7.20 -4.49
C PHE A 142 18.06 8.71 -4.76
N ASP A 143 18.52 9.04 -5.97
CA ASP A 143 18.25 10.38 -6.51
C ASP A 143 16.75 10.46 -6.84
N LEU A 144 16.01 11.34 -6.16
CA LEU A 144 14.56 11.45 -6.31
C LEU A 144 14.15 12.21 -7.57
N SER A 145 15.09 12.82 -8.30
CA SER A 145 14.81 13.52 -9.57
C SER A 145 14.88 12.61 -10.79
N SER A 146 15.70 11.57 -10.76
CA SER A 146 15.95 10.71 -11.92
C SER A 146 16.40 9.28 -11.59
N GLY A 147 16.40 8.89 -10.31
CA GLY A 147 16.84 7.58 -9.87
C GLY A 147 15.98 6.46 -10.45
N ASN A 148 16.63 5.39 -10.89
CA ASN A 148 15.96 4.19 -11.37
C ASN A 148 15.56 3.34 -10.16
N LEU A 149 14.27 3.34 -9.85
CA LEU A 149 13.71 2.45 -8.82
C LEU A 149 13.61 1.00 -9.33
N LEU A 150 13.40 0.84 -10.64
CA LEU A 150 13.52 -0.44 -11.34
C LEU A 150 14.33 -0.21 -12.61
N ALA A 151 15.54 -0.75 -12.66
CA ALA A 151 16.34 -0.80 -13.87
C ALA A 151 15.79 -1.89 -14.81
N GLN A 152 15.53 -1.52 -16.07
CA GLN A 152 14.98 -2.34 -17.16
C GLN A 152 15.01 -3.85 -16.90
N THR A 153 13.93 -4.37 -16.32
CA THR A 153 13.80 -5.80 -16.03
C THR A 153 12.95 -6.44 -17.11
N THR A 154 13.51 -7.45 -17.76
CA THR A 154 12.83 -8.21 -18.82
C THR A 154 11.86 -9.19 -18.20
N VAL A 155 10.58 -9.07 -18.56
CA VAL A 155 9.56 -10.08 -18.26
C VAL A 155 9.66 -11.19 -19.30
N PRO A 156 9.53 -12.49 -18.91
CA PRO A 156 9.51 -13.58 -19.86
C PRO A 156 8.46 -13.40 -20.95
N ALA A 157 8.71 -13.96 -22.14
CA ALA A 157 7.80 -13.88 -23.29
C ALA A 157 6.37 -14.38 -22.99
N THR A 158 6.27 -15.36 -22.08
CA THR A 158 5.01 -15.93 -21.57
C THR A 158 4.27 -15.02 -20.58
N GLY A 159 4.79 -13.83 -20.29
CA GLY A 159 4.32 -12.96 -19.22
C GLY A 159 4.91 -13.33 -17.86
N GLY A 160 4.64 -12.48 -16.86
CA GLY A 160 5.18 -12.64 -15.51
C GLY A 160 5.03 -11.37 -14.66
N ALA A 161 5.43 -11.47 -13.40
CA ALA A 161 5.42 -10.36 -12.45
C ALA A 161 6.84 -9.91 -12.12
N VAL A 162 7.06 -8.60 -12.10
CA VAL A 162 8.27 -7.96 -11.58
C VAL A 162 7.92 -7.32 -10.25
N ASN A 163 8.64 -7.73 -9.22
CA ASN A 163 8.45 -7.20 -7.89
C ASN A 163 9.38 -5.99 -7.67
N VAL A 164 8.80 -4.84 -7.35
CA VAL A 164 9.54 -3.60 -7.06
C VAL A 164 9.40 -3.26 -5.59
N ARG A 165 10.54 -3.18 -4.91
CA ARG A 165 10.62 -2.91 -3.47
C ARG A 165 11.47 -1.70 -3.20
N PHE A 166 10.97 -0.85 -2.32
CA PHE A 166 11.74 0.23 -1.75
C PHE A 166 11.27 0.52 -0.36
N ALA A 167 12.05 1.35 0.32
CA ALA A 167 11.77 1.71 1.67
C ALA A 167 12.03 3.22 1.83
N ALA A 168 11.07 3.99 2.35
CA ALA A 168 11.18 5.39 2.69
C ALA A 168 11.35 5.63 4.20
N ALA A 169 12.15 6.62 4.58
CA ALA A 169 12.34 7.01 5.98
C ALA A 169 12.26 8.52 6.16
N TYR A 170 11.78 8.96 7.33
CA TYR A 170 11.99 10.34 7.76
C TYR A 170 13.46 10.56 8.11
N VAL A 171 14.01 11.66 7.62
CA VAL A 171 15.41 12.03 7.83
C VAL A 171 15.53 13.51 8.16
N ALA A 172 16.50 13.86 8.98
CA ALA A 172 16.85 15.24 9.30
C ALA A 172 18.36 15.43 9.16
N ALA A 173 18.76 16.56 8.56
CA ALA A 173 20.17 16.97 8.54
C ALA A 173 20.62 17.50 9.91
N ASP A 174 19.69 18.07 10.67
CA ASP A 174 19.94 18.69 11.96
C ASP A 174 18.80 18.33 12.93
N PRO A 175 19.03 17.42 13.89
CA PRO A 175 17.98 16.96 14.79
C PRO A 175 17.44 18.07 15.69
N THR A 176 18.21 19.12 15.94
CA THR A 176 17.79 20.26 16.80
C THR A 176 16.72 21.13 16.16
N LYS A 177 16.54 21.01 14.83
CA LYS A 177 15.55 21.77 14.06
C LYS A 177 14.24 21.02 13.86
N ILE A 178 14.14 19.78 14.35
CA ILE A 178 12.93 18.97 14.21
C ILE A 178 11.83 19.59 15.05
N LYS A 179 10.71 19.93 14.40
CA LYS A 179 9.45 20.23 15.08
C LYS A 179 8.42 19.16 14.74
N PRO A 180 7.75 18.56 15.72
CA PRO A 180 6.70 17.58 15.47
C PRO A 180 5.51 18.15 14.69
N GLY A 181 4.87 17.31 13.88
CA GLY A 181 3.67 17.64 13.15
C GLY A 181 3.36 16.64 12.03
N ILE A 182 2.36 16.96 11.22
CA ILE A 182 2.02 16.21 10.00
C ILE A 182 3.20 16.30 9.03
N ALA A 183 3.56 15.21 8.35
CA ALA A 183 4.76 15.12 7.50
C ALA A 183 4.48 14.36 6.19
N ASN A 184 3.53 14.84 5.39
CA ASN A 184 3.12 14.17 4.15
C ASN A 184 3.97 14.63 2.97
N ALA A 185 4.18 13.78 1.97
CA ALA A 185 4.80 14.20 0.71
C ALA A 185 4.32 13.36 -0.46
N SER A 186 4.51 13.87 -1.68
CA SER A 186 4.17 13.16 -2.91
C SER A 186 5.38 13.14 -3.84
N LEU A 187 5.78 11.94 -4.28
CA LEU A 187 6.87 11.73 -5.21
C LEU A 187 6.31 11.17 -6.52
N PRO A 188 6.30 11.95 -7.60
CA PRO A 188 5.95 11.44 -8.92
C PRO A 188 6.95 10.36 -9.35
N PHE A 189 6.46 9.37 -10.07
CA PHE A 189 7.26 8.37 -10.75
C PHE A 189 6.78 8.20 -12.19
N THR A 190 7.63 7.64 -13.04
CA THR A 190 7.29 7.25 -14.40
C THR A 190 7.62 5.78 -14.58
N LEU A 191 6.60 5.00 -14.93
CA LEU A 191 6.75 3.62 -15.36
C LEU A 191 6.76 3.59 -16.89
N THR A 192 7.72 2.88 -17.47
CA THR A 192 7.84 2.69 -18.92
C THR A 192 7.91 1.20 -19.21
N TYR A 193 7.17 0.77 -20.23
CA TYR A 193 7.15 -0.60 -20.73
C TYR A 193 7.34 -0.56 -22.26
N GLU A 194 8.27 -1.37 -22.77
CA GLU A 194 8.59 -1.55 -24.20
C GLU A 194 8.66 -3.04 -24.59
#